data_AF-A0A1M7YSW5-F1
#
_entry.id   AF-A0A1M7YSW5-F1
#
_cell.length_a   1.000
_cell.length_b   1.000
_cell.length_c   1.000
_cell.angle_alpha   90.00
_cell.angle_beta   90.00
_cell.angle_gamma   90.00
#
_symmetry.space_group_name_H-M   'P 1'
#
loop_
_entity.id
_entity.type
_entity.pdbx_description
1 polymer ?
#
loop_
_entity_poly.entity_id
_entity_poly.type
_entity_poly.pdbx_seq_one_letter_code
_entity_poly.pdbx_strand_id
1 'polypeptide(L)'
;MPGVLFFKVCSMRLYARKKYAVAYLYNEIMSGCGKKYFCYFFVRIYFAIAIVFFSSSCFALQNIKIPMDLSSWGYSGTQVKCTLNHLGTSYGKFYFRSLPNDQLSFEFHLNKQSQHWTSATLSKVSPPWVEPALTVPVTTAQKGASGRFSFRRNIKSLLQDIEQGQWIQVMLSGKETSASETVTIPLVRIHQALKNFQSCRSRLPAMSYRQARTVVLHYINGQRHLSAGQLRQLKDMVTYIDVDSRIQHILIDGHTDNVGSSITNLNLSRSRAEEVAAVLKKYGVKSALIQVRAHGSRYPVSGNHTAEGRAKNRRVTIRLVRDNEQVVSRKTTQKKVQ
;
A
#
# COMPACT_ATOMS: atom_id res chain seq x y z
N MET A 1 65.65 -0.21 -23.80
CA MET A 1 65.85 1.18 -24.28
C MET A 1 65.85 1.18 -25.81
N PRO A 2 65.38 2.26 -26.45
CA PRO A 2 64.28 2.21 -27.42
C PRO A 2 64.71 2.31 -28.89
N GLY A 3 63.84 1.85 -29.80
CA GLY A 3 63.94 2.07 -31.24
C GLY A 3 62.61 2.59 -31.78
N VAL A 4 62.59 3.88 -32.14
CA VAL A 4 61.45 4.66 -32.62
C VAL A 4 61.03 4.19 -34.01
N LEU A 5 59.75 3.80 -34.18
CA LEU A 5 59.15 3.54 -35.48
C LEU A 5 58.59 4.86 -36.06
N PHE A 6 59.25 5.35 -37.11
CA PHE A 6 58.74 6.44 -37.94
C PHE A 6 57.53 5.96 -38.75
N PHE A 7 56.33 6.41 -38.37
CA PHE A 7 55.17 6.33 -39.25
C PHE A 7 55.27 7.44 -40.30
N LYS A 8 55.49 7.05 -41.55
CA LYS A 8 55.39 7.96 -42.70
C LYS A 8 53.90 8.26 -42.92
N VAL A 9 53.51 9.47 -42.54
CA VAL A 9 52.13 9.97 -42.62
C VAL A 9 51.66 9.96 -44.09
N CYS A 10 50.56 9.26 -44.37
CA CYS A 10 49.87 9.35 -45.64
C CYS A 10 49.26 10.76 -45.77
N SER A 11 49.77 11.57 -46.69
CA SER A 11 49.36 12.97 -46.82
C SER A 11 48.03 13.06 -47.59
N MET A 12 46.92 13.31 -46.90
CA MET A 12 45.64 13.64 -47.51
C MET A 12 45.63 15.11 -47.94
N ARG A 13 45.45 15.36 -49.24
CA ARG A 13 45.19 16.71 -49.76
C ARG A 13 43.69 16.93 -49.95
N LEU A 14 43.20 18.04 -49.41
CA LEU A 14 41.80 18.46 -49.46
C LEU A 14 41.49 18.97 -50.87
N TYR A 15 40.58 18.29 -51.58
CA TYR A 15 40.29 18.56 -53.00
C TYR A 15 39.14 19.56 -53.17
N ALA A 16 38.09 19.46 -52.35
CA ALA A 16 36.99 20.43 -52.34
C ALA A 16 36.24 20.44 -51.01
N ARG A 17 35.71 21.61 -50.61
CA ARG A 17 34.85 21.77 -49.43
C ARG A 17 33.63 22.63 -49.76
N LYS A 18 32.44 22.13 -49.42
CA LYS A 18 31.19 22.90 -49.36
C LYS A 18 30.57 22.73 -47.97
N LYS A 19 29.66 23.62 -47.56
CA LYS A 19 29.25 23.90 -46.16
C LYS A 19 29.02 22.68 -45.22
N TYR A 20 28.70 21.48 -45.74
CA TYR A 20 28.57 20.24 -44.97
C TYR A 20 29.27 18.99 -45.56
N ALA A 21 30.20 19.16 -46.51
CA ALA A 21 30.92 18.04 -47.12
C ALA A 21 32.36 18.42 -47.53
N VAL A 22 33.31 17.53 -47.27
CA VAL A 22 34.71 17.65 -47.68
C VAL A 22 35.09 16.41 -48.49
N ALA A 23 35.65 16.62 -49.67
CA ALA A 23 36.18 15.55 -50.51
C ALA A 23 37.72 15.58 -50.49
N TYR A 24 38.33 14.40 -50.30
CA TYR A 24 39.78 14.21 -50.31
C TYR A 24 40.16 13.29 -51.45
N LEU A 25 41.27 13.60 -52.12
CA LEU A 25 41.86 12.75 -53.16
C LEU A 25 43.05 12.01 -52.55
N TYR A 26 43.07 10.69 -52.68
CA TYR A 26 44.23 9.88 -52.34
C TYR A 26 44.92 9.44 -53.63
N ASN A 27 46.25 9.44 -53.64
CA ASN A 27 47.04 8.97 -54.77
C ASN A 27 47.59 7.58 -54.43
N GLU A 28 47.17 6.55 -55.15
CA GLU A 28 47.79 5.22 -55.02
C GLU A 28 49.11 5.20 -55.79
N ILE A 29 50.22 5.08 -55.07
CA ILE A 29 51.51 4.77 -55.68
C ILE A 29 51.59 3.24 -55.78
N MET A 30 51.43 2.72 -56.99
CA MET A 30 51.72 1.32 -57.31
C MET A 30 53.24 1.13 -57.45
N SER A 31 53.84 0.35 -56.56
CA SER A 31 55.16 -0.26 -56.81
C SER A 31 55.02 -1.78 -56.93
N GLY A 32 55.50 -2.31 -58.06
CA GLY A 32 55.46 -3.73 -58.37
C GLY A 32 56.42 -4.53 -57.51
N CYS A 33 55.89 -5.45 -56.71
CA CYS A 33 56.22 -6.88 -56.71
C CYS A 33 55.48 -7.56 -55.54
N GLY A 34 54.64 -8.53 -55.89
CA GLY A 34 54.28 -9.70 -55.06
C GLY A 34 54.05 -9.50 -53.56
N LYS A 35 52.86 -9.02 -53.19
CA LYS A 35 51.99 -9.63 -52.15
C LYS A 35 50.73 -8.75 -52.00
N LYS A 36 49.62 -9.20 -52.60
CA LYS A 36 48.28 -8.87 -52.10
C LYS A 36 48.19 -9.41 -50.66
N TYR A 37 47.25 -8.89 -49.86
CA TYR A 37 47.04 -9.21 -48.43
C TYR A 37 47.86 -8.35 -47.44
N PHE A 38 47.41 -7.10 -47.18
CA PHE A 38 47.55 -6.53 -45.82
C PHE A 38 46.57 -5.38 -45.49
N CYS A 39 46.02 -4.66 -46.48
CA CYS A 39 45.14 -3.51 -46.17
C CYS A 39 43.63 -3.84 -46.06
N TYR A 40 43.15 -4.93 -46.66
CA TYR A 40 41.70 -5.22 -46.69
C TYR A 40 41.15 -5.84 -45.39
N PHE A 41 42.03 -6.41 -44.55
CA PHE A 41 41.61 -7.08 -43.32
C PHE A 41 41.38 -6.09 -42.16
N PHE A 42 42.22 -5.06 -42.05
CA PHE A 42 42.08 -4.06 -40.99
C PHE A 42 40.89 -3.11 -41.18
N VAL A 43 40.50 -2.78 -42.42
CA VAL A 43 39.37 -1.88 -42.67
C VAL A 43 38.02 -2.55 -42.38
N ARG A 44 37.85 -3.84 -42.70
CA ARG A 44 36.64 -4.59 -42.34
C ARG A 44 36.55 -4.88 -40.83
N ILE A 45 37.67 -5.11 -40.17
CA ILE A 45 37.70 -5.33 -38.72
C ILE A 45 37.42 -4.02 -37.96
N TYR A 46 37.96 -2.87 -38.38
CA TYR A 46 37.63 -1.60 -37.73
C TYR A 46 36.19 -1.16 -37.98
N PHE A 47 35.60 -1.43 -39.15
CA PHE A 47 34.19 -1.13 -39.40
C PHE A 47 33.25 -2.09 -38.64
N ALA A 48 33.61 -3.38 -38.53
CA ALA A 48 32.85 -4.34 -37.72
C ALA A 48 32.97 -4.07 -36.21
N ILE A 49 34.17 -3.70 -35.73
CA ILE A 49 34.41 -3.31 -34.33
C ILE A 49 33.72 -1.97 -34.01
N ALA A 50 33.71 -0.99 -34.92
CA ALA A 50 33.01 0.27 -34.72
C ALA A 50 31.47 0.10 -34.64
N ILE A 51 30.90 -0.85 -35.38
CA ILE A 51 29.46 -1.19 -35.27
C ILE A 51 29.15 -1.93 -33.97
N VAL A 52 30.08 -2.75 -33.46
CA VAL A 52 29.93 -3.46 -32.16
C VAL A 52 30.15 -2.52 -30.96
N PHE A 53 30.96 -1.46 -31.09
CA PHE A 53 31.15 -0.46 -30.03
C PHE A 53 30.08 0.66 -30.01
N PHE A 54 29.25 0.77 -31.04
CA PHE A 54 28.11 1.70 -31.08
C PHE A 54 26.75 1.03 -30.77
N SER A 55 26.72 -0.21 -30.31
CA SER A 55 25.55 -0.71 -29.58
C SER A 55 25.58 -0.16 -28.16
N SER A 56 25.43 1.16 -28.02
CA SER A 56 24.94 1.72 -26.78
C SER A 56 23.58 1.06 -26.56
N SER A 57 23.49 0.20 -25.56
CA SER A 57 22.21 -0.31 -25.06
C SER A 57 21.41 0.90 -24.64
N CYS A 58 20.66 1.48 -25.57
CA CYS A 58 19.65 2.48 -25.29
C CYS A 58 18.58 1.72 -24.52
N PHE A 59 18.63 1.79 -23.18
CA PHE A 59 17.57 1.25 -22.35
C PHE A 59 16.28 1.97 -22.75
N ALA A 60 15.38 1.24 -23.39
CA ALA A 60 14.17 1.79 -23.97
C ALA A 60 13.17 2.14 -22.86
N LEU A 61 12.67 3.38 -22.88
CA LEU A 61 11.46 3.75 -22.18
C LEU A 61 10.29 2.93 -22.74
N GLN A 62 9.82 1.94 -22.00
CA GLN A 62 8.68 1.14 -22.42
C GLN A 62 7.39 1.79 -21.92
N ASN A 63 6.59 2.31 -22.85
CA ASN A 63 5.28 2.88 -22.55
C ASN A 63 4.20 1.85 -22.88
N ILE A 64 3.60 1.29 -21.84
CA ILE A 64 2.46 0.38 -21.92
C ILE A 64 1.20 1.21 -21.70
N LYS A 65 0.37 1.27 -22.74
CA LYS A 65 -0.96 1.85 -22.66
C LYS A 65 -1.97 0.73 -22.78
N ILE A 66 -2.75 0.49 -21.73
CA ILE A 66 -3.87 -0.45 -21.82
C ILE A 66 -4.86 0.14 -22.84
N PRO A 67 -5.26 -0.62 -23.87
CA PRO A 67 -6.25 -0.15 -24.84
C PRO A 67 -7.57 0.20 -24.16
N MET A 68 -8.23 1.27 -24.61
CA MET A 68 -9.47 1.76 -23.97
C MET A 68 -10.62 0.75 -24.10
N ASP A 69 -10.72 0.08 -25.24
CA ASP A 69 -11.71 -0.97 -25.52
C ASP A 69 -11.57 -2.17 -24.58
N LEU A 70 -10.35 -2.50 -24.16
CA LEU A 70 -10.04 -3.58 -23.22
C LEU A 70 -10.12 -3.16 -21.75
N SER A 71 -10.14 -1.84 -21.48
CA SER A 71 -10.21 -1.35 -20.11
C SER A 71 -11.61 -1.53 -19.53
N SER A 72 -11.70 -2.31 -18.45
CA SER A 72 -12.94 -2.55 -17.74
C SER A 72 -12.71 -2.54 -16.24
N TRP A 73 -13.69 -2.01 -15.51
CA TRP A 73 -13.62 -1.85 -14.06
C TRP A 73 -14.78 -2.58 -13.39
N GLY A 74 -14.46 -3.34 -12.35
CA GLY A 74 -15.42 -4.09 -11.56
C GLY A 74 -15.34 -3.72 -10.08
N TYR A 75 -16.47 -3.79 -9.39
CA TYR A 75 -16.53 -3.66 -7.94
C TYR A 75 -16.74 -5.03 -7.30
N SER A 76 -16.04 -5.27 -6.20
CA SER A 76 -16.34 -6.37 -5.29
C SER A 76 -16.18 -5.90 -3.85
N GLY A 77 -17.06 -6.35 -2.96
CA GLY A 77 -17.02 -5.88 -1.59
C GLY A 77 -17.69 -6.83 -0.61
N THR A 78 -17.37 -6.60 0.65
CA THR A 78 -17.94 -7.22 1.85
C THR A 78 -18.24 -6.10 2.83
N GLN A 79 -18.92 -6.40 3.93
CA GLN A 79 -19.26 -5.42 4.97
C GLN A 79 -18.02 -4.78 5.64
N VAL A 80 -16.83 -5.37 5.48
CA VAL A 80 -15.57 -4.89 6.08
C VAL A 80 -14.47 -4.59 5.06
N LYS A 81 -14.76 -4.65 3.76
CA LYS A 81 -13.76 -4.41 2.71
C LYS A 81 -14.44 -4.06 1.40
N CYS A 82 -14.03 -2.97 0.78
CA CYS A 82 -14.45 -2.57 -0.56
C CYS A 82 -13.25 -2.64 -1.50
N THR A 83 -13.43 -3.19 -2.69
CA THR A 83 -12.40 -3.26 -3.73
C THR A 83 -12.96 -2.84 -5.08
N LEU A 84 -12.25 -1.95 -5.76
CA LEU A 84 -12.52 -1.50 -7.13
C LEU A 84 -11.35 -1.97 -7.99
N ASN A 85 -11.60 -2.93 -8.87
CA ASN A 85 -10.56 -3.66 -9.59
C ASN A 85 -10.60 -3.31 -11.07
N HIS A 86 -9.44 -3.12 -11.67
CA HIS A 86 -9.27 -3.14 -13.12
C HIS A 86 -9.23 -4.61 -13.59
N LEU A 87 -10.02 -4.94 -14.60
CA LEU A 87 -10.22 -6.29 -15.11
C LEU A 87 -9.48 -6.50 -16.43
N GLY A 88 -9.02 -7.73 -16.66
CA GLY A 88 -8.59 -8.17 -17.99
C GLY A 88 -7.18 -7.75 -18.44
N THR A 89 -6.27 -7.33 -17.56
CA THR A 89 -4.89 -7.02 -17.98
C THR A 89 -3.94 -8.20 -17.83
N SER A 90 -3.10 -8.41 -18.84
CA SER A 90 -1.96 -9.33 -18.80
C SER A 90 -0.77 -8.77 -18.02
N TYR A 91 -0.69 -7.44 -17.85
CA TYR A 91 0.40 -6.75 -17.16
C TYR A 91 0.37 -6.91 -15.65
N GLY A 92 -0.81 -7.03 -15.06
CA GLY A 92 -0.94 -7.17 -13.63
C GLY A 92 -2.36 -7.09 -13.11
N LYS A 93 -2.48 -6.87 -11.81
CA LYS A 93 -3.76 -6.60 -11.13
C LYS A 93 -3.66 -5.24 -10.48
N PHE A 94 -4.55 -4.33 -10.84
CA PHE A 94 -4.63 -2.97 -10.30
C PHE A 94 -5.97 -2.79 -9.61
N TYR A 95 -5.96 -2.27 -8.39
CA TYR A 95 -7.21 -2.07 -7.66
C TYR A 95 -7.07 -1.00 -6.57
N PHE A 96 -8.18 -0.31 -6.31
CA PHE A 96 -8.35 0.44 -5.07
C PHE A 96 -8.92 -0.48 -4.01
N ARG A 97 -8.41 -0.35 -2.79
CA ARG A 97 -8.87 -1.09 -1.63
C ARG A 97 -9.21 -0.12 -0.51
N SER A 98 -10.40 -0.28 0.07
CA SER A 98 -10.82 0.45 1.26
C SER A 98 -11.15 -0.52 2.37
N LEU A 99 -10.55 -0.30 3.53
CA LEU A 99 -10.75 -1.03 4.78
C LEU A 99 -11.35 -0.09 5.84
N PRO A 100 -11.88 -0.62 6.95
CA PRO A 100 -12.44 0.17 8.04
C PRO A 100 -11.42 1.18 8.58
N ASN A 101 -11.90 2.24 9.24
CA ASN A 101 -11.09 3.36 9.72
C ASN A 101 -10.43 4.17 8.57
N ASP A 102 -11.21 4.45 7.51
CA ASP A 102 -10.85 5.21 6.29
C ASP A 102 -9.49 4.81 5.68
N GLN A 103 -9.15 3.52 5.77
CA GLN A 103 -7.91 2.99 5.22
C GLN A 103 -8.08 2.74 3.73
N LEU A 104 -7.80 3.77 2.93
CA LEU A 104 -7.83 3.73 1.47
C LEU A 104 -6.42 3.54 0.90
N SER A 105 -6.29 2.60 -0.04
CA SER A 105 -5.06 2.37 -0.79
C SER A 105 -5.32 2.13 -2.27
N PHE A 106 -4.36 2.51 -3.10
CA PHE A 106 -4.22 1.98 -4.46
C PHE A 106 -3.11 0.94 -4.42
N GLU A 107 -3.36 -0.24 -4.95
CA GLU A 107 -2.42 -1.35 -4.90
C GLU A 107 -2.35 -2.04 -6.25
N PHE A 108 -1.16 -2.51 -6.60
CA PHE A 108 -1.02 -3.36 -7.77
C PHE A 108 0.04 -4.44 -7.60
N HIS A 109 -0.11 -5.49 -8.41
CA HIS A 109 0.82 -6.59 -8.52
C HIS A 109 1.11 -6.84 -10.00
N LEU A 110 2.38 -6.78 -10.37
CA LEU A 110 2.83 -7.02 -11.74
C LEU A 110 2.91 -8.53 -12.04
N ASN A 111 2.78 -8.90 -13.30
CA ASN A 111 3.04 -10.28 -13.72
C ASN A 111 4.52 -10.68 -13.49
N LYS A 112 4.86 -11.97 -13.70
CA LYS A 112 6.23 -12.48 -13.45
C LYS A 112 7.31 -11.79 -14.30
N GLN A 113 6.98 -11.26 -15.47
CA GLN A 113 7.96 -10.67 -16.40
C GLN A 113 8.43 -9.27 -15.94
N SER A 114 7.58 -8.50 -15.26
CA SER A 114 7.92 -7.14 -14.79
C SER A 114 8.32 -7.11 -13.29
N GLN A 115 8.92 -8.18 -12.75
CA GLN A 115 9.26 -8.25 -11.33
C GLN A 115 10.57 -7.56 -10.92
N HIS A 116 11.41 -7.16 -11.87
CA HIS A 116 12.70 -6.52 -11.57
C HIS A 116 12.56 -5.08 -11.02
N TRP A 117 11.40 -4.45 -11.20
CA TRP A 117 11.10 -3.11 -10.68
C TRP A 117 11.03 -3.09 -9.15
N THR A 118 11.65 -2.08 -8.55
CA THR A 118 11.77 -1.92 -7.08
C THR A 118 10.94 -0.76 -6.55
N SER A 119 10.68 0.25 -7.38
CA SER A 119 9.93 1.46 -7.01
C SER A 119 8.89 1.80 -8.06
N ALA A 120 7.86 2.53 -7.62
CA ALA A 120 6.79 2.98 -8.49
C ALA A 120 6.32 4.38 -8.10
N THR A 121 6.08 5.22 -9.10
CA THR A 121 5.49 6.55 -8.96
C THR A 121 4.08 6.50 -9.53
N LEU A 122 3.10 6.82 -8.70
CA LEU A 122 1.70 6.93 -9.07
C LEU A 122 1.42 8.39 -9.46
N SER A 123 0.84 8.58 -10.63
CA SER A 123 0.46 9.89 -11.18
C SER A 123 -0.98 9.87 -11.66
N LYS A 124 -1.62 11.04 -11.61
CA LYS A 124 -2.84 11.30 -12.39
C LYS A 124 -2.43 11.88 -13.74
N VAL A 125 -3.16 11.51 -14.79
CA VAL A 125 -2.89 11.99 -16.14
C VAL A 125 -4.19 12.37 -16.83
N SER A 126 -4.18 13.49 -17.55
CA SER A 126 -5.32 13.89 -18.38
C SER A 126 -5.62 12.83 -19.45
N PRO A 127 -6.90 12.62 -19.83
CA PRO A 127 -7.24 11.81 -20.99
C PRO A 127 -6.55 12.29 -22.27
N PRO A 128 -6.37 11.41 -23.28
CA PRO A 128 -5.57 11.71 -24.46
C PRO A 128 -6.16 12.76 -25.40
N TRP A 129 -7.42 13.17 -25.20
CA TRP A 129 -8.09 14.24 -25.95
C TRP A 129 -8.02 15.61 -25.27
N VAL A 130 -7.30 15.73 -24.16
CA VAL A 130 -7.07 17.00 -23.44
C VAL A 130 -5.65 17.46 -23.74
N GLU A 131 -5.54 18.65 -24.33
CA GLU A 131 -4.28 19.29 -24.75
C GLU A 131 -4.05 20.58 -23.93
N PRO A 132 -2.86 20.77 -23.31
CA PRO A 132 -1.74 19.83 -23.25
C PRO A 132 -2.01 18.66 -22.29
N ALA A 133 -1.43 17.50 -22.61
CA ALA A 133 -1.46 16.35 -21.71
C ALA A 133 -0.73 16.69 -20.40
N LEU A 134 -1.47 16.71 -19.29
CA LEU A 134 -0.94 17.02 -17.97
C LEU A 134 -0.77 15.73 -17.16
N THR A 135 0.46 15.48 -16.70
CA THR A 135 0.77 14.39 -15.76
C THR A 135 1.22 14.99 -14.44
N VAL A 136 0.52 14.68 -13.35
CA VAL A 136 0.83 15.17 -12.01
C VAL A 136 1.15 13.99 -11.09
N PRO A 137 2.35 13.94 -10.48
CA PRO A 137 2.69 12.89 -9.53
C PRO A 137 1.85 13.01 -8.26
N VAL A 138 1.31 11.88 -7.79
CA VAL A 138 0.47 11.77 -6.59
C VAL A 138 1.31 11.32 -5.40
N THR A 139 2.02 10.20 -5.55
CA THR A 139 2.89 9.64 -4.51
C THR A 139 3.78 8.51 -5.06
N THR A 140 4.80 8.13 -4.29
CA THR A 140 5.72 7.04 -4.62
C THR A 140 5.62 5.90 -3.61
N ALA A 141 5.92 4.68 -4.05
CA ALA A 141 5.96 3.50 -3.21
C ALA A 141 7.13 2.58 -3.60
N GLN A 142 7.66 1.88 -2.62
CA GLN A 142 8.62 0.80 -2.82
C GLN A 142 7.87 -0.54 -2.90
N LYS A 143 8.45 -1.51 -3.59
CA LYS A 143 7.92 -2.87 -3.69
C LYS A 143 7.93 -3.54 -2.32
N GLY A 144 6.78 -4.00 -1.86
CA GLY A 144 6.68 -4.76 -0.62
C GLY A 144 7.22 -6.19 -0.76
N ALA A 145 7.48 -6.86 0.37
CA ALA A 145 7.98 -8.24 0.40
C ALA A 145 7.08 -9.25 -0.35
N SER A 146 5.78 -8.97 -0.45
CA SER A 146 4.82 -9.79 -1.23
C SER A 146 4.88 -9.54 -2.75
N GLY A 147 5.78 -8.68 -3.22
CA GLY A 147 5.88 -8.26 -4.61
C GLY A 147 4.83 -7.23 -5.05
N ARG A 148 4.01 -6.72 -4.11
CA ARG A 148 2.96 -5.71 -4.36
C ARG A 148 3.47 -4.29 -4.12
N PHE A 149 2.99 -3.36 -4.92
CA PHE A 149 3.11 -1.93 -4.65
C PHE A 149 1.84 -1.44 -3.96
N SER A 150 1.98 -0.62 -2.92
CA SER A 150 0.85 -0.10 -2.13
C SER A 150 1.05 1.37 -1.83
N PHE A 151 0.14 2.19 -2.33
CA PHE A 151 0.10 3.63 -2.12
C PHE A 151 -1.04 3.94 -1.16
N ARG A 152 -0.76 4.73 -0.13
CA ARG A 152 -1.72 5.10 0.92
C ARG A 152 -1.89 6.61 1.09
N ARG A 153 -0.94 7.40 0.57
CA ARG A 153 -0.97 8.87 0.64
C ARG A 153 -1.70 9.43 -0.57
N ASN A 154 -2.47 10.50 -0.37
CA ASN A 154 -3.18 11.25 -1.41
C ASN A 154 -4.17 10.44 -2.26
N ILE A 155 -4.52 9.20 -1.87
CA ILE A 155 -5.41 8.33 -2.66
C ILE A 155 -6.86 8.83 -2.66
N LYS A 156 -7.28 9.51 -1.59
CA LYS A 156 -8.60 10.14 -1.53
C LYS A 156 -8.74 11.26 -2.57
N SER A 157 -7.71 12.11 -2.71
CA SER A 157 -7.65 13.14 -3.75
C SER A 157 -7.63 12.50 -5.14
N LEU A 158 -6.81 11.46 -5.33
CA LEU A 158 -6.77 10.74 -6.61
C LEU A 158 -8.14 10.17 -6.99
N LEU A 159 -8.92 9.62 -6.05
CA LEU A 159 -10.29 9.18 -6.36
C LEU A 159 -11.19 10.34 -6.83
N GLN A 160 -11.07 11.52 -6.22
CA GLN A 160 -11.83 12.71 -6.65
C GLN A 160 -11.39 13.16 -8.06
N ASP A 161 -10.10 13.12 -8.35
CA ASP A 161 -9.55 13.39 -9.68
C ASP A 161 -10.11 12.40 -10.72
N ILE A 162 -10.23 11.12 -10.35
CA ILE A 162 -10.79 10.05 -11.19
C ILE A 162 -12.29 10.26 -11.45
N GLU A 163 -13.04 10.72 -10.45
CA GLU A 163 -14.45 11.11 -10.60
C GLU A 163 -14.61 12.24 -11.63
N GLN A 164 -13.61 13.10 -11.76
CA GLN A 164 -13.52 14.18 -12.75
C GLN A 164 -12.95 13.72 -14.11
N GLY A 165 -12.68 12.44 -14.29
CA GLY A 165 -12.24 11.86 -15.56
C GLY A 165 -10.73 11.75 -15.75
N GLN A 166 -9.91 12.07 -14.74
CA GLN A 166 -8.46 11.85 -14.79
C GLN A 166 -8.13 10.37 -14.86
N TRP A 167 -7.12 9.98 -15.63
CA TRP A 167 -6.62 8.61 -15.71
C TRP A 167 -5.49 8.36 -14.71
N ILE A 168 -5.10 7.10 -14.57
CA ILE A 168 -4.00 6.68 -13.70
C ILE A 168 -2.80 6.30 -14.57
N GLN A 169 -1.62 6.77 -14.17
CA GLN A 169 -0.35 6.33 -14.73
C GLN A 169 0.57 5.88 -13.60
N VAL A 170 1.25 4.77 -13.82
CA VAL A 170 2.26 4.23 -12.92
C VAL A 170 3.58 4.16 -13.67
N MET A 171 4.57 4.90 -13.19
CA MET A 171 5.95 4.82 -13.68
C MET A 171 6.74 3.90 -12.76
N LEU A 172 7.29 2.81 -13.29
CA LEU A 172 8.09 1.82 -12.60
C LEU A 172 9.57 2.13 -12.79
N SER A 173 10.36 1.97 -11.73
CA SER A 173 11.80 2.21 -11.78
C SER A 173 12.55 1.16 -10.97
N GLY A 174 13.74 0.79 -11.45
CA GLY A 174 14.56 -0.29 -10.92
C GLY A 174 15.77 0.21 -10.15
N LYS A 175 16.74 -0.68 -9.95
CA LYS A 175 18.07 -0.30 -9.43
C LYS A 175 18.91 0.46 -10.47
N GLU A 176 18.67 0.19 -11.74
CA GLU A 176 19.30 0.91 -12.84
C GLU A 176 18.56 2.23 -13.07
N THR A 177 19.30 3.34 -13.10
CA THR A 177 18.74 4.70 -13.10
C THR A 177 18.13 5.12 -14.44
N SER A 178 18.45 4.42 -15.53
CA SER A 178 18.02 4.74 -16.89
C SER A 178 16.81 3.93 -17.39
N ALA A 179 16.50 2.79 -16.77
CA ALA A 179 15.39 1.93 -17.19
C ALA A 179 14.10 2.31 -16.45
N SER A 180 13.04 2.60 -17.20
CA SER A 180 11.70 2.81 -16.65
C SER A 180 10.63 2.26 -17.58
N GLU A 181 9.56 1.76 -16.95
CA GLU A 181 8.38 1.24 -17.64
C GLU A 181 7.17 2.00 -17.13
N THR A 182 6.39 2.57 -18.04
CA THR A 182 5.20 3.35 -17.67
C THR A 182 3.96 2.59 -18.09
N VAL A 183 3.07 2.34 -17.13
CA VAL A 183 1.76 1.70 -17.37
C VAL A 183 0.67 2.76 -17.22
N THR A 184 -0.04 3.05 -18.30
CA THR A 184 -1.20 3.94 -18.29
C THR A 184 -2.48 3.12 -18.30
N ILE A 185 -3.36 3.41 -17.32
CA ILE A 185 -4.60 2.69 -17.06
C ILE A 185 -5.78 3.63 -17.36
N PRO A 186 -6.46 3.46 -18.51
CA PRO A 186 -7.64 4.25 -18.82
C PRO A 186 -8.78 3.96 -17.84
N LEU A 187 -9.54 5.00 -17.50
CA LEU A 187 -10.71 4.88 -16.60
C LEU A 187 -12.04 4.91 -17.35
N VAL A 188 -12.02 4.48 -18.60
CA VAL A 188 -13.25 4.31 -19.37
C VAL A 188 -14.15 3.26 -18.71
N ARG A 189 -15.48 3.48 -18.79
CA ARG A 189 -16.52 2.61 -18.21
C ARG A 189 -16.41 2.37 -16.68
N ILE A 190 -15.70 3.24 -15.94
CA ILE A 190 -15.51 3.08 -14.49
C ILE A 190 -16.74 3.49 -13.65
N HIS A 191 -17.60 4.37 -14.17
CA HIS A 191 -18.60 5.11 -13.38
C HIS A 191 -19.47 4.23 -12.48
N GLN A 192 -20.02 3.14 -13.00
CA GLN A 192 -20.89 2.25 -12.21
C GLN A 192 -20.10 1.53 -11.09
N ALA A 193 -18.90 1.03 -11.41
CA ALA A 193 -18.04 0.38 -10.43
C ALA A 193 -17.56 1.36 -9.35
N LEU A 194 -17.24 2.60 -9.73
CA LEU A 194 -16.85 3.67 -8.81
C LEU A 194 -17.99 4.07 -7.87
N LYS A 195 -19.21 4.24 -8.39
CA LYS A 195 -20.40 4.53 -7.58
C LYS A 195 -20.67 3.43 -6.55
N ASN A 196 -20.59 2.17 -6.97
CA ASN A 196 -20.75 1.02 -6.07
C ASN A 196 -19.65 0.99 -5.00
N PHE A 197 -18.42 1.28 -5.39
CA PHE A 197 -17.28 1.35 -4.48
C PHE A 197 -17.44 2.46 -3.44
N GLN A 198 -17.83 3.68 -3.84
CA GLN A 198 -18.11 4.79 -2.92
C GLN A 198 -19.26 4.47 -1.96
N SER A 199 -20.36 3.88 -2.45
CA SER A 199 -21.49 3.43 -1.62
C SER A 199 -21.10 2.33 -0.63
N CYS A 200 -20.18 1.46 -0.99
CA CYS A 200 -19.59 0.50 -0.05
C CYS A 200 -18.77 1.21 1.02
N ARG A 201 -17.91 2.16 0.63
CA ARG A 201 -17.04 2.90 1.55
C ARG A 201 -17.81 3.69 2.59
N SER A 202 -18.94 4.29 2.23
CA SER A 202 -19.78 5.02 3.18
C SER A 202 -20.45 4.14 4.23
N ARG A 203 -20.49 2.81 4.01
CA ARG A 203 -21.05 1.81 4.94
C ARG A 203 -19.98 1.03 5.70
N LEU A 204 -18.70 1.29 5.46
CA LEU A 204 -17.62 0.62 6.19
C LEU A 204 -17.66 1.02 7.67
N PRO A 205 -17.37 0.08 8.60
CA PRO A 205 -17.27 0.39 10.02
C PRO A 205 -16.22 1.47 10.29
N ALA A 206 -16.48 2.27 11.33
CA ALA A 206 -15.58 3.33 11.75
C ALA A 206 -14.23 2.78 12.27
N MET A 207 -14.22 1.55 12.80
CA MET A 207 -13.02 0.91 13.34
C MET A 207 -12.72 -0.44 12.70
N SER A 208 -11.44 -0.79 12.67
CA SER A 208 -10.96 -2.12 12.25
C SER A 208 -11.21 -3.19 13.32
N TYR A 209 -11.20 -4.47 12.93
CA TYR A 209 -11.27 -5.57 13.90
C TYR A 209 -10.21 -5.45 15.00
N ARG A 210 -8.99 -5.06 14.66
CA ARG A 210 -7.90 -4.95 15.63
C ARG A 210 -8.20 -3.94 16.73
N GLN A 211 -8.87 -2.84 16.37
CA GLN A 211 -9.32 -1.81 17.30
C GLN A 211 -10.58 -2.24 18.06
N ALA A 212 -11.54 -2.88 17.38
CA ALA A 212 -12.78 -3.35 17.99
C ALA A 212 -12.56 -4.52 18.96
N ARG A 213 -11.57 -5.38 18.68
CA ARG A 213 -11.29 -6.60 19.44
C ARG A 213 -11.03 -6.32 20.92
N THR A 214 -10.30 -5.25 21.23
CA THR A 214 -10.00 -4.85 22.60
C THR A 214 -10.15 -3.35 22.75
N VAL A 215 -11.20 -2.93 23.43
CA VAL A 215 -11.45 -1.53 23.79
C VAL A 215 -11.20 -1.35 25.29
N VAL A 216 -10.41 -0.35 25.66
CA VAL A 216 -10.12 -0.02 27.06
C VAL A 216 -10.65 1.37 27.37
N LEU A 217 -11.66 1.43 28.24
CA LEU A 217 -12.26 2.67 28.72
C LEU A 217 -11.63 3.04 30.07
N HIS A 218 -10.89 4.14 30.12
CA HIS A 218 -10.25 4.63 31.34
C HIS A 218 -11.19 5.56 32.13
N TYR A 219 -11.09 5.52 33.46
CA TYR A 219 -11.91 6.31 34.36
C TYR A 219 -11.05 7.20 35.25
N ILE A 220 -11.52 8.43 35.49
CA ILE A 220 -10.95 9.27 36.55
C ILE A 220 -11.42 8.76 37.92
N ASN A 221 -10.82 9.29 38.99
CA ASN A 221 -11.19 8.88 40.34
C ASN A 221 -12.67 9.19 40.63
N GLY A 222 -13.38 8.27 41.27
CA GLY A 222 -14.81 8.43 41.61
C GLY A 222 -15.80 8.40 40.42
N GLN A 223 -15.35 8.55 39.17
CA GLN A 223 -16.22 8.55 38.00
C GLN A 223 -16.97 7.23 37.87
N ARG A 224 -18.30 7.28 37.85
CA ARG A 224 -19.15 6.11 37.61
C ARG A 224 -19.70 6.07 36.19
N HIS A 225 -19.92 7.24 35.59
CA HIS A 225 -20.57 7.40 34.31
C HIS A 225 -19.61 7.50 33.13
N LEU A 226 -20.04 6.99 31.98
CA LEU A 226 -19.34 7.13 30.71
C LEU A 226 -19.32 8.58 30.21
N SER A 227 -18.17 9.03 29.73
CA SER A 227 -18.01 10.33 29.07
C SER A 227 -18.53 10.30 27.63
N ALA A 228 -18.80 11.48 27.04
CA ALA A 228 -19.21 11.59 25.64
C ALA A 228 -18.22 10.95 24.65
N GLY A 229 -16.92 11.04 24.94
CA GLY A 229 -15.88 10.38 24.13
C GLY A 229 -15.95 8.85 24.20
N GLN A 230 -16.17 8.30 25.39
CA GLN A 230 -16.34 6.85 25.59
C GLN A 230 -17.62 6.35 24.92
N LEU A 231 -18.72 7.13 24.99
CA LEU A 231 -19.96 6.80 24.29
C LEU A 231 -19.79 6.76 22.77
N ARG A 232 -19.01 7.68 22.19
CA ARG A 232 -18.65 7.64 20.76
C ARG A 232 -17.83 6.40 20.43
N GLN A 233 -16.82 6.08 21.23
CA GLN A 233 -15.98 4.89 21.03
C GLN A 233 -16.80 3.59 21.08
N LEU A 234 -17.77 3.49 22.01
CA LEU A 234 -18.70 2.37 22.07
C LEU A 234 -19.62 2.31 20.84
N LYS A 235 -20.13 3.45 20.37
CA LYS A 235 -20.96 3.52 19.16
C LYS A 235 -20.17 3.04 17.94
N ASP A 236 -18.92 3.48 17.79
CA ASP A 236 -18.04 3.06 16.70
C ASP A 236 -17.78 1.54 16.77
N MET A 237 -17.63 0.98 17.97
CA MET A 237 -17.45 -0.46 18.17
C MET A 237 -18.69 -1.26 17.77
N VAL A 238 -19.89 -0.76 18.07
CA VAL A 238 -21.15 -1.40 17.66
C VAL A 238 -21.27 -1.47 16.14
N THR A 239 -20.82 -0.44 15.40
CA THR A 239 -20.82 -0.49 13.94
C THR A 239 -20.01 -1.67 13.37
N TYR A 240 -18.99 -2.13 14.10
CA TYR A 240 -18.24 -3.33 13.74
C TYR A 240 -18.95 -4.62 14.17
N ILE A 241 -19.59 -4.62 15.34
CA ILE A 241 -20.33 -5.77 15.86
C ILE A 241 -21.49 -6.13 14.91
N ASP A 242 -22.19 -5.12 14.39
CA ASP A 242 -23.35 -5.32 13.53
C ASP A 242 -23.02 -6.00 12.19
N VAL A 243 -21.79 -5.81 11.70
CA VAL A 243 -21.35 -6.36 10.40
C VAL A 243 -20.67 -7.72 10.49
N ASP A 244 -20.19 -8.13 11.67
CA ASP A 244 -19.40 -9.36 11.84
C ASP A 244 -20.16 -10.41 12.65
N SER A 245 -20.93 -11.25 11.96
CA SER A 245 -21.74 -12.31 12.56
C SER A 245 -20.94 -13.41 13.25
N ARG A 246 -19.61 -13.42 13.13
CA ARG A 246 -18.72 -14.39 13.79
C ARG A 246 -18.50 -14.08 15.27
N ILE A 247 -18.88 -12.89 15.75
CA ILE A 247 -18.74 -12.51 17.15
C ILE A 247 -19.73 -13.32 17.99
N GLN A 248 -19.21 -14.16 18.88
CA GLN A 248 -20.01 -15.02 19.76
C GLN A 248 -20.12 -14.45 21.18
N HIS A 249 -19.07 -13.79 21.66
CA HIS A 249 -19.03 -13.26 23.02
C HIS A 249 -18.40 -11.87 23.10
N ILE A 250 -18.92 -11.08 24.02
CA ILE A 250 -18.45 -9.73 24.37
C ILE A 250 -18.19 -9.76 25.86
N LEU A 251 -16.91 -9.81 26.23
CA LEU A 251 -16.47 -9.88 27.62
C LEU A 251 -16.20 -8.48 28.13
N ILE A 252 -16.91 -8.06 29.17
CA ILE A 252 -16.77 -6.75 29.80
C ILE A 252 -16.18 -6.94 31.19
N ASP A 253 -14.92 -6.54 31.35
CA ASP A 253 -14.13 -6.71 32.56
C ASP A 253 -13.91 -5.36 33.25
N GLY A 254 -14.52 -5.18 34.43
CA GLY A 254 -14.34 -3.99 35.25
C GLY A 254 -13.17 -4.10 36.23
N HIS A 255 -12.37 -3.04 36.32
CA HIS A 255 -11.22 -2.93 37.23
C HIS A 255 -11.19 -1.58 37.97
N THR A 256 -10.57 -1.57 39.14
CA THR A 256 -10.26 -0.36 39.93
C THR A 256 -8.76 -0.26 40.20
N ASP A 257 -8.32 0.88 40.74
CA ASP A 257 -7.04 0.97 41.43
C ASP A 257 -7.15 0.38 42.85
N ASN A 258 -6.09 0.50 43.64
CA ASN A 258 -6.01 -0.04 45.01
C ASN A 258 -6.58 0.89 46.09
N VAL A 259 -7.22 2.01 45.73
CA VAL A 259 -7.72 2.96 46.72
C VAL A 259 -9.09 2.49 47.25
N GLY A 260 -9.23 2.41 48.58
CA GLY A 260 -10.46 1.96 49.24
C GLY A 260 -10.55 0.45 49.49
N SER A 261 -11.65 0.02 50.12
CA SER A 261 -11.83 -1.38 50.52
C SER A 261 -12.00 -2.32 49.32
N SER A 262 -11.66 -3.61 49.51
CA SER A 262 -11.84 -4.63 48.46
C SER A 262 -13.31 -4.75 48.02
N ILE A 263 -14.25 -4.68 48.96
CA ILE A 263 -15.69 -4.77 48.70
C ILE A 263 -16.17 -3.55 47.91
N THR A 264 -15.77 -2.34 48.32
CA THR A 264 -16.09 -1.10 47.61
C THR A 264 -15.57 -1.13 46.17
N ASN A 265 -14.33 -1.58 45.98
CA ASN A 265 -13.71 -1.71 44.67
C ASN A 265 -14.39 -2.76 43.79
N LEU A 266 -14.81 -3.88 44.36
CA LEU A 266 -15.57 -4.89 43.64
C LEU A 266 -16.92 -4.36 43.17
N ASN A 267 -17.64 -3.63 44.03
CA ASN A 267 -18.93 -3.03 43.67
C ASN A 267 -18.78 -1.91 42.62
N LEU A 268 -17.75 -1.07 42.75
CA LEU A 268 -17.47 -0.01 41.77
C LEU A 268 -17.10 -0.57 40.39
N SER A 269 -16.22 -1.59 40.35
CA SER A 269 -15.88 -2.24 39.07
C SER A 269 -17.08 -2.93 38.42
N ARG A 270 -17.96 -3.56 39.21
CA ARG A 270 -19.21 -4.15 38.74
C ARG A 270 -20.13 -3.09 38.12
N SER A 271 -20.41 -2.03 38.86
CA SER A 271 -21.29 -0.94 38.42
C SER A 271 -20.83 -0.32 37.09
N ARG A 272 -19.53 -0.05 36.94
CA ARG A 272 -18.96 0.47 35.68
C ARG A 272 -19.11 -0.52 34.52
N ALA A 273 -18.88 -1.80 34.76
CA ALA A 273 -18.99 -2.83 33.72
C ALA A 273 -20.46 -3.05 33.31
N GLU A 274 -21.39 -2.98 34.25
CA GLU A 274 -22.85 -3.04 34.00
C GLU A 274 -23.35 -1.83 33.23
N GLU A 275 -22.84 -0.62 33.51
CA GLU A 275 -23.18 0.58 32.74
C GLU A 275 -22.76 0.44 31.26
N VAL A 276 -21.53 -0.05 31.01
CA VAL A 276 -21.06 -0.34 29.65
C VAL A 276 -21.97 -1.38 28.97
N ALA A 277 -22.35 -2.45 29.67
CA ALA A 277 -23.28 -3.44 29.16
C ALA A 277 -24.66 -2.84 28.83
N ALA A 278 -25.17 -1.95 29.67
CA ALA A 278 -26.44 -1.25 29.46
C ALA A 278 -26.39 -0.37 28.21
N VAL A 279 -25.30 0.37 28.01
CA VAL A 279 -25.10 1.19 26.81
C VAL A 279 -25.01 0.33 25.55
N LEU A 280 -24.27 -0.78 25.58
CA LEU A 280 -24.19 -1.68 24.43
C LEU A 280 -25.55 -2.29 24.06
N LYS A 281 -26.34 -2.70 25.07
CA LYS A 281 -27.72 -3.16 24.85
C LYS A 281 -28.59 -2.05 24.24
N LYS A 282 -28.47 -0.81 24.71
CA LYS A 282 -29.19 0.35 24.16
C LYS A 282 -28.84 0.60 22.69
N TYR A 283 -27.61 0.30 22.28
CA TYR A 283 -27.17 0.37 20.89
C TYR A 283 -27.54 -0.86 20.04
N GLY A 284 -28.30 -1.82 20.58
CA GLY A 284 -28.83 -2.95 19.82
C GLY A 284 -28.04 -4.26 19.98
N VAL A 285 -26.97 -4.28 20.79
CA VAL A 285 -26.22 -5.51 21.04
C VAL A 285 -27.07 -6.50 21.86
N LYS A 286 -27.23 -7.73 21.34
CA LYS A 286 -28.00 -8.79 22.01
C LYS A 286 -27.39 -9.13 23.37
N SER A 287 -28.23 -9.14 24.42
CA SER A 287 -27.81 -9.48 25.79
C SER A 287 -27.10 -10.84 25.89
N ALA A 288 -27.49 -11.81 25.07
CA ALA A 288 -26.89 -13.15 25.05
C ALA A 288 -25.40 -13.17 24.67
N LEU A 289 -24.93 -12.16 23.94
CA LEU A 289 -23.52 -12.02 23.58
C LEU A 289 -22.70 -11.43 24.74
N ILE A 290 -23.33 -10.71 25.68
CA ILE A 290 -22.64 -9.91 26.68
C ILE A 290 -22.40 -10.70 27.96
N GLN A 291 -21.15 -10.72 28.43
CA GLN A 291 -20.78 -11.28 29.72
C GLN A 291 -20.04 -10.22 30.55
N VAL A 292 -20.58 -9.90 31.72
CA VAL A 292 -20.03 -8.90 32.63
C VAL A 292 -19.26 -9.58 33.75
N ARG A 293 -18.04 -9.11 34.03
CA ARG A 293 -17.19 -9.59 35.12
C ARG A 293 -16.57 -8.42 35.86
N ALA A 294 -16.54 -8.53 37.19
CA ALA A 294 -16.01 -7.51 38.07
C ALA A 294 -14.80 -8.07 38.83
N HIS A 295 -13.69 -7.36 38.78
CA HIS A 295 -12.42 -7.83 39.36
C HIS A 295 -11.92 -6.97 40.52
N GLY A 296 -12.52 -5.79 40.74
CA GLY A 296 -12.00 -4.79 41.67
C GLY A 296 -10.53 -4.46 41.38
N SER A 297 -9.71 -4.43 42.43
CA SER A 297 -8.29 -4.10 42.37
C SER A 297 -7.36 -5.30 42.13
N ARG A 298 -7.92 -6.52 41.93
CA ARG A 298 -7.15 -7.78 41.94
C ARG A 298 -6.19 -7.97 40.76
N TYR A 299 -6.44 -7.29 39.64
CA TYR A 299 -5.66 -7.43 38.40
C TYR A 299 -5.16 -6.07 37.88
N PRO A 300 -4.17 -5.46 38.55
CA PRO A 300 -3.55 -4.22 38.09
C PRO A 300 -2.71 -4.46 36.83
N VAL A 301 -2.71 -3.49 35.92
CA VAL A 301 -1.86 -3.46 34.72
C VAL A 301 -0.65 -2.55 34.89
N SER A 302 -0.63 -1.74 35.95
CA SER A 302 0.46 -0.84 36.32
C SER A 302 0.58 -0.75 37.85
N GLY A 303 1.73 -0.32 38.35
CA GLY A 303 1.93 -0.10 39.79
C GLY A 303 0.97 0.96 40.33
N ASN A 304 0.49 0.78 41.56
CA ASN A 304 -0.46 1.73 42.17
C ASN A 304 0.22 2.90 42.93
N HIS A 305 1.55 2.97 42.90
CA HIS A 305 2.32 3.98 43.62
C HIS A 305 2.12 5.39 43.04
N THR A 306 2.02 5.52 41.71
CA THR A 306 1.85 6.83 41.04
C THR A 306 0.42 7.08 40.60
N ALA A 307 0.07 8.35 40.41
CA ALA A 307 -1.27 8.75 39.94
C ALA A 307 -1.55 8.22 38.52
N GLU A 308 -0.55 8.20 37.65
CA GLU A 308 -0.63 7.67 36.29
C GLU A 308 -0.87 6.16 36.30
N GLY A 309 -0.16 5.43 37.17
CA GLY A 309 -0.32 3.99 37.34
C GLY A 309 -1.72 3.62 37.83
N ARG A 310 -2.25 4.36 38.82
CA ARG A 310 -3.64 4.23 39.27
C ARG A 310 -4.64 4.54 38.16
N ALA A 311 -4.40 5.56 37.34
CA ALA A 311 -5.26 5.89 36.20
C ALA A 311 -5.34 4.76 35.16
N LYS A 312 -4.24 4.07 34.88
CA LYS A 312 -4.22 2.89 34.00
C LYS A 312 -5.02 1.71 34.60
N ASN A 313 -5.03 1.58 35.93
CA ASN A 313 -5.76 0.50 36.60
C ASN A 313 -7.27 0.72 36.64
N ARG A 314 -7.73 1.96 36.76
CA ARG A 314 -9.15 2.35 36.67
C ARG A 314 -9.65 2.24 35.23
N ARG A 315 -10.04 1.03 34.83
CA ARG A 315 -10.47 0.74 33.46
C ARG A 315 -11.63 -0.25 33.40
N VAL A 316 -12.41 -0.15 32.33
CA VAL A 316 -13.27 -1.25 31.85
C VAL A 316 -12.69 -1.72 30.52
N THR A 317 -12.42 -3.01 30.43
CA THR A 317 -11.92 -3.64 29.19
C THR A 317 -13.07 -4.39 28.54
N ILE A 318 -13.32 -4.09 27.26
CA ILE A 318 -14.28 -4.82 26.44
C ILE A 318 -13.47 -5.66 25.44
N ARG A 319 -13.80 -6.96 25.36
CA ARG A 319 -13.16 -7.88 24.42
C ARG A 319 -14.19 -8.60 23.57
N LEU A 320 -14.06 -8.49 22.25
CA LEU A 320 -14.85 -9.26 21.29
C LEU A 320 -14.17 -10.59 21.04
N VAL A 321 -14.95 -11.67 21.07
CA VAL A 321 -14.48 -13.03 20.81
C VAL A 321 -15.26 -13.62 19.64
N ARG A 322 -14.52 -14.10 18.65
CA ARG A 322 -15.07 -14.78 17.47
C ARG A 322 -15.19 -16.27 17.69
N ASP A 323 -15.99 -16.93 16.86
CA ASP A 323 -16.15 -18.37 16.75
C ASP A 323 -14.82 -19.17 16.65
N ASN A 324 -13.80 -18.59 16.03
CA ASN A 324 -12.48 -19.19 15.91
C ASN A 324 -11.54 -18.91 17.10
N GLU A 325 -11.99 -18.17 18.11
CA GLU A 325 -11.24 -17.85 19.33
C GLU A 325 -11.90 -18.56 20.54
N GLN A 326 -11.20 -19.48 21.20
CA GLN A 326 -11.74 -20.21 22.35
C GLN A 326 -11.75 -19.32 23.61
N VAL A 327 -12.91 -19.15 24.24
CA VAL A 327 -13.02 -18.58 25.58
C VAL A 327 -12.62 -19.65 26.59
N VAL A 328 -11.36 -19.64 27.04
CA VAL A 328 -10.92 -20.54 28.12
C VAL A 328 -11.60 -20.10 29.43
N SER A 329 -12.68 -20.77 29.80
CA SER A 329 -13.29 -20.63 31.12
C SER A 329 -12.35 -21.25 32.15
N ARG A 330 -11.94 -20.48 33.16
CA ARG A 330 -10.93 -20.87 34.17
C ARG A 330 -11.37 -22.04 35.07
N LYS A 331 -12.59 -22.56 34.93
CA LYS A 331 -13.08 -23.70 35.72
C LYS A 331 -12.36 -25.03 35.44
N THR A 332 -11.59 -25.15 34.35
CA THR A 332 -10.92 -26.42 33.97
C THR A 332 -9.51 -26.59 34.55
N THR A 333 -8.90 -25.58 35.17
CA THR A 333 -7.51 -25.67 35.67
C THR A 333 -7.39 -26.09 37.13
N GLN A 334 -8.50 -26.38 37.83
CA GLN A 334 -8.48 -26.87 39.23
C GLN A 334 -8.60 -28.40 39.38
N LYS A 335 -8.61 -29.17 38.28
CA LYS A 335 -8.63 -30.65 38.31
C LYS A 335 -7.31 -31.34 37.92
N LYS A 336 -6.20 -30.60 37.88
CA LYS A 336 -4.85 -31.13 37.61
C LYS A 336 -3.82 -30.64 38.63
N VAL A 337 -4.18 -30.76 39.91
CA VAL A 337 -3.21 -30.92 40.99
C VAL A 337 -3.85 -31.93 41.92
N GLN A 338 -3.57 -33.21 41.65
CA GLN A 338 -3.77 -34.29 42.60
C GLN A 338 -2.59 -35.24 42.44
#